data_AF-A0A183EZ64-F1
#
_entry.id   AF-A0A183EZ64-F1
#
_cell.length_a   1.000
_cell.length_b   1.000
_cell.length_c   1.000
_cell.angle_alpha   90.00
_cell.angle_beta   90.00
_cell.angle_gamma   90.00
#
_symmetry.space_group_name_H-M   'P 1'
#
loop_
_entity.id
_entity.type
_entity.pdbx_description
1 polymer ?
#
loop_
_entity_poly.entity_id
_entity_poly.type
_entity_poly.pdbx_seq_one_letter_code
_entity_poly.pdbx_strand_id
1 'polypeptide(L)' 'MLKRRVAVVVVSFPATHMTESRVRICLSAAHTKQMLDHVLRAVSEVAVLSNVLSPATKRKYENLEVEW' A
#
# COMPACT_ATOMS: atom_id res chain seq x y z
N MET A 1 -5.42 -0.26 -8.72
CA MET A 1 -5.51 -1.47 -7.88
C MET A 1 -6.38 -2.58 -8.47
N LEU A 2 -7.55 -2.29 -9.07
CA LEU A 2 -8.44 -3.31 -9.66
C LEU A 2 -7.74 -4.27 -10.65
N LYS A 3 -6.90 -3.77 -11.56
CA LYS A 3 -6.11 -4.60 -12.48
C LYS A 3 -5.20 -5.63 -11.78
N ARG A 4 -4.80 -5.37 -10.53
CA ARG A 4 -3.95 -6.23 -9.69
C ARG A 4 -4.76 -7.14 -8.75
N ARG A 5 -6.09 -7.13 -8.87
CA ARG A 5 -7.05 -7.88 -8.04
C ARG A 5 -6.92 -7.59 -6.53
N VAL A 6 -6.58 -6.34 -6.17
CA VAL A 6 -6.53 -5.88 -4.78
C VAL A 6 -7.64 -4.85 -4.55
N ALA A 7 -8.52 -5.12 -3.59
CA ALA A 7 -9.52 -4.17 -3.12
C ALA A 7 -8.90 -3.22 -2.10
N VAL A 8 -9.07 -1.91 -2.29
CA VAL A 8 -8.58 -0.88 -1.37
C VAL A 8 -9.62 0.23 -1.23
N VAL A 9 -9.63 0.90 -0.08
CA VAL A 9 -10.48 2.06 0.17
C VAL A 9 -9.62 3.31 0.22
N VAL A 10 -9.93 4.28 -0.64
CA VAL A 10 -9.37 5.64 -0.56
C VAL A 10 -10.29 6.48 0.31
N VAL A 11 -9.73 7.17 1.30
CA VAL A 11 -10.46 8.09 2.16
C VAL A 11 -10.02 9.53 1.91
N SER A 12 -10.99 10.42 1.87
CA SER A 12 -10.78 11.88 1.79
C SER A 12 -11.88 12.59 2.59
N PHE A 13 -12.03 13.90 2.43
CA PHE A 13 -13.08 14.68 3.07
C PHE A 13 -14.47 14.04 2.86
N PRO A 14 -15.31 13.85 3.90
CA PRO A 14 -15.21 14.38 5.27
C PRO A 14 -14.42 13.51 6.29
N ALA A 15 -13.96 12.31 5.90
CA ALA A 15 -13.32 11.38 6.82
C ALA A 15 -11.88 11.77 7.20
N THR A 16 -11.18 12.51 6.33
CA THR A 16 -9.86 13.10 6.57
C THR A 16 -9.82 14.52 5.99
N HIS A 17 -8.85 15.35 6.39
CA HIS A 17 -8.64 16.64 5.74
C HIS A 17 -8.38 16.47 4.23
N MET A 18 -8.80 17.44 3.43
CA MET A 18 -8.71 17.36 1.97
C MET A 18 -7.26 17.18 1.47
N THR A 19 -6.29 17.77 2.16
CA THR A 19 -4.85 17.64 1.85
C THR A 19 -4.22 16.34 2.36
N GLU A 20 -4.91 15.59 3.21
CA GLU A 20 -4.40 14.39 3.89
C GLU A 20 -5.12 13.11 3.42
N SER A 21 -5.54 13.09 2.16
CA SER A 21 -6.13 11.90 1.55
C SER A 21 -5.15 10.72 1.62
N ARG A 22 -5.66 9.53 1.93
CA ARG A 22 -4.85 8.32 2.11
C ARG A 22 -5.63 7.06 1.76
N VAL A 23 -4.90 5.97 1.60
CA VAL A 23 -5.49 4.64 1.44
C VAL A 23 -5.56 3.97 2.81
N ARG A 24 -6.73 3.42 3.19
CA ARG A 24 -6.89 2.63 4.41
C ARG A 24 -6.90 1.14 4.05
N ILE A 25 -5.89 0.41 4.52
CA ILE A 25 -5.80 -1.04 4.37
C ILE A 25 -6.30 -1.68 5.67
N CYS A 26 -7.34 -2.52 5.56
CA CYS A 26 -7.91 -3.25 6.69
C CYS A 26 -7.38 -4.68 6.65
N LEU A 27 -6.62 -5.07 7.68
CA LEU A 27 -6.05 -6.40 7.83
C LEU A 27 -6.88 -7.21 8.83
N SER A 28 -6.98 -8.52 8.60
CA SER A 28 -7.65 -9.47 9.49
C SER A 28 -6.85 -10.76 9.56
N ALA A 29 -7.09 -11.58 10.59
CA ALA A 29 -6.40 -12.86 10.78
C ALA A 29 -6.62 -13.87 9.64
N ALA A 30 -7.62 -13.66 8.77
CA ALA A 30 -7.85 -14.49 7.60
C ALA A 30 -6.87 -14.24 6.44
N HIS A 31 -6.07 -13.16 6.49
CA HIS A 31 -5.12 -12.87 5.43
C HIS A 31 -3.89 -13.77 5.55
N THR A 32 -3.60 -14.51 4.49
CA THR A 32 -2.40 -15.36 4.42
C THR A 32 -1.17 -14.53 4.05
N LYS A 33 0.03 -15.02 4.41
CA LYS A 33 1.30 -14.38 4.05
C LYS A 33 1.39 -14.09 2.54
N GLN A 34 0.99 -15.05 1.71
CA GLN A 34 1.02 -14.91 0.25
C GLN A 34 0.14 -13.76 -0.25
N MET A 35 -1.01 -13.52 0.40
CA MET A 35 -1.86 -12.38 0.07
C MET A 35 -1.17 -11.06 0.43
N LEU A 36 -0.52 -10.99 1.59
CA LEU A 36 0.20 -9.79 2.03
C LEU A 36 1.39 -9.48 1.13
N ASP A 37 2.18 -10.49 0.76
CA ASP A 37 3.30 -10.35 -0.18
C ASP A 37 2.84 -9.88 -1.57
N HIS A 38 1.67 -10.36 -2.03
CA HIS A 38 1.07 -9.88 -3.27
C HIS A 38 0.62 -8.41 -3.19
N VAL A 39 -0.02 -8.03 -2.09
CA VAL A 39 -0.47 -6.65 -1.86
C VAL A 39 0.73 -5.70 -1.77
N LEU A 40 1.80 -6.08 -1.07
CA LEU A 40 3.02 -5.27 -0.96
C LEU A 40 3.65 -4.99 -2.33
N ARG A 41 3.78 -6.02 -3.18
CA ARG A 41 4.29 -5.85 -4.56
C ARG A 41 3.37 -4.95 -5.39
N ALA A 42 2.06 -5.17 -5.32
CA ALA A 42 1.07 -4.37 -6.06
C ALA A 42 1.09 -2.88 -5.64
N VAL A 43 1.23 -2.59 -4.35
CA VAL A 43 1.32 -1.22 -3.82
C VAL A 43 2.63 -0.56 -4.26
N SER A 44 3.76 -1.27 -4.16
CA SER A 44 5.06 -0.76 -4.61
C SER A 44 5.04 -0.39 -6.09
N GLU A 45 4.51 -1.26 -6.94
CA GLU A 45 4.37 -1.00 -8.38
C GLU A 45 3.53 0.25 -8.67
N VAL A 46 2.37 0.39 -8.01
CA VAL A 46 1.51 1.57 -8.17
C VAL A 46 2.19 2.84 -7.64
N ALA A 47 2.93 2.74 -6.55
CA ALA A 47 3.62 3.90 -5.96
C ALA A 47 4.71 4.45 -6.88
N VAL A 48 5.42 3.57 -7.60
CA VAL A 48 6.37 3.94 -8.65
C VAL A 48 5.66 4.57 -9.86
N LEU A 49 4.58 3.95 -10.35
CA LEU A 49 3.83 4.48 -11.49
C LEU A 49 3.20 5.85 -11.24
N SER A 50 2.76 6.10 -10.01
CA SER A 50 2.15 7.37 -9.61
C SER A 50 3.15 8.43 -9.13
N ASN A 51 4.47 8.13 -9.15
CA ASN A 51 5.52 9.02 -8.63
C ASN A 51 5.32 9.51 -7.19
N VAL A 52 4.59 8.74 -6.36
CA VAL A 52 4.35 9.09 -4.95
C VAL A 52 5.42 8.51 -4.02
N LEU A 53 6.17 7.49 -4.49
CA LEU A 53 7.23 6.89 -3.69
C LEU A 53 8.50 7.73 -3.77
N SER A 54 8.88 8.34 -2.65
CA SER A 54 10.14 9.07 -2.58
C SER A 54 11.35 8.12 -2.68
N PRO A 55 12.47 8.55 -3.29
CA PRO A 55 13.70 7.75 -3.35
C PRO A 55 14.25 7.40 -1.96
N ALA A 56 14.07 8.30 -0.99
CA ALA A 56 14.47 8.08 0.39
C ALA A 56 13.67 6.95 1.06
N THR A 57 12.34 6.95 0.86
CA THR A 57 11.45 5.90 1.35
C THR A 57 11.78 4.56 0.68
N LYS A 58 12.00 4.55 -0.64
CA LYS A 58 12.37 3.33 -1.37
C LYS A 58 13.62 2.66 -0.79
N ARG A 59 14.71 3.41 -0.62
CA ARG A 59 15.97 2.89 -0.02
C ARG A 59 15.77 2.34 1.38
N LYS A 60 14.94 2.99 2.21
CA LYS A 60 14.72 2.58 3.60
C LYS A 60 14.14 1.17 3.70
N TYR A 61 13.29 0.78 2.75
CA TYR A 61 12.58 -0.50 2.78
C TYR A 61 13.07 -1.50 1.73
N GLU A 62 14.15 -1.19 1.00
CA GLU A 62 14.64 -2.02 -0.12
C GLU A 62 15.15 -3.40 0.34
N ASN A 63 15.81 -3.44 1.48
CA ASN A 63 16.39 -4.67 2.07
C ASN A 63 15.72 -5.02 3.41
N LEU A 64 14.49 -4.56 3.65
CA LEU A 64 13.78 -4.92 4.87
C LEU A 64 13.26 -6.34 4.75
N GLU A 65 13.89 -7.27 5.46
CA GLU A 65 13.32 -8.60 5.67
C GLU A 65 12.15 -8.49 6.65
N VAL A 66 10.95 -8.83 6.17
CA VAL A 66 9.75 -8.86 7.01
C VAL A 66 9.66 -10.22 7.69
N GLU A 67 10.01 -10.25 8.98
CA GLU A 67 9.74 -11.38 9.86
C GLU A 67 8.25 -11.35 10.27
N TRP A 68 7.57 -12.49 10.15
CA TRP A 68 6.14 -12.64 10.43
C TRP A 68 5.93 -13.54 11.63
#